data_AF-A0A239BK48-F1
#
_entry.id   AF-A0A239BK48-F1
#
_cell.length_a   1.000
_cell.length_b   1.000
_cell.length_c   1.000
_cell.angle_alpha   90.00
_cell.angle_beta   90.00
_cell.angle_gamma   90.00
#
_symmetry.space_group_name_H-M   'P 1'
#
loop_
_entity.id
_entity.type
_entity.pdbx_description
1 polymer ?
#
loop_
_entity_poly.entity_id
_entity_poly.type
_entity_poly.pdbx_seq_one_letter_code
_entity_poly.pdbx_strand_id
1 'polypeptide(L)'
;MLRRLLAILALTTVALTTGGFTAATAHADKTYSGEGDQVVRIRATKTPGVIRFTHDGESNFIVHTIGQRGKVSEYLVNEIGSYDGTVLYNGDGSTSIAALEIKADGAWTATFKPVSGARCWCSGTIRGSGDQVLKLSPTRGLRTMSASYNGESNFIVHGHTRIGGYPNHLINEIGRYRGKVLLPTGTRLVTVNADGNWALTRR
;
A
#
# COMPACT_ATOMS: atom_id res chain seq x y z
N MET A 1 -27.63 40.95 -61.18
CA MET A 1 -28.23 39.62 -60.95
C MET A 1 -27.10 38.63 -60.67
N LEU A 2 -26.83 38.32 -59.39
CA LEU A 2 -25.75 37.41 -59.01
C LEU A 2 -26.30 36.34 -58.05
N ARG A 3 -26.09 35.07 -58.45
CA ARG A 3 -26.68 33.86 -57.88
C ARG A 3 -26.19 33.58 -56.46
N ARG A 4 -27.12 33.16 -55.58
CA ARG A 4 -26.84 32.58 -54.27
C ARG A 4 -26.21 31.19 -54.45
N LEU A 5 -25.05 30.96 -53.84
CA LEU A 5 -24.42 29.64 -53.68
C LEU A 5 -24.58 29.22 -52.21
N LEU A 6 -25.33 28.14 -51.96
CA LEU A 6 -25.34 27.43 -50.69
C LEU A 6 -24.01 26.65 -50.56
N ALA A 7 -23.23 26.93 -49.53
CA ALA A 7 -22.13 26.05 -49.11
C ALA A 7 -22.66 25.09 -48.04
N ILE A 8 -22.71 23.80 -48.38
CA ILE A 8 -23.03 22.70 -47.46
C ILE A 8 -21.77 22.43 -46.63
N LEU A 9 -21.82 22.71 -45.33
CA LEU A 9 -20.74 22.36 -44.39
C LEU A 9 -20.92 20.88 -44.01
N ALA A 10 -20.06 20.00 -44.52
CA ALA A 10 -19.98 18.62 -44.07
C ALA A 10 -19.27 18.57 -42.71
N LEU A 11 -19.98 18.20 -41.65
CA LEU A 11 -19.41 17.97 -40.33
C LEU A 11 -18.77 16.57 -40.29
N THR A 12 -17.44 16.50 -40.30
CA THR A 12 -16.71 15.27 -40.04
C THR A 12 -16.59 15.05 -38.52
N THR A 13 -17.36 14.12 -37.98
CA THR A 13 -17.21 13.65 -36.60
C THR A 13 -15.95 12.81 -36.46
N VAL A 14 -14.93 13.35 -35.79
CA VAL A 14 -13.78 12.56 -35.32
C VAL A 14 -14.22 11.80 -34.08
N ALA A 15 -14.40 10.49 -34.20
CA ALA A 15 -14.59 9.61 -33.05
C ALA A 15 -13.25 9.48 -32.31
N LEU A 16 -13.14 10.12 -31.14
CA LEU A 16 -12.05 9.82 -30.21
C LEU A 16 -12.28 8.44 -29.62
N THR A 17 -11.48 7.47 -30.05
CA THR A 17 -11.36 6.19 -29.37
C THR A 17 -10.70 6.43 -28.01
N THR A 18 -11.48 6.29 -26.94
CA THR A 18 -10.95 6.26 -25.58
C THR A 18 -10.19 4.95 -25.40
N GLY A 19 -8.92 4.95 -25.77
CA GLY A 19 -7.98 3.90 -25.38
C GLY A 19 -7.97 3.82 -23.85
N GLY A 20 -8.36 2.66 -23.32
CA GLY A 20 -8.30 2.39 -21.89
C GLY A 20 -6.88 2.53 -21.41
N PHE A 21 -6.58 3.60 -20.68
CA PHE A 21 -5.34 3.71 -19.93
C PHE A 21 -5.40 2.75 -18.75
N THR A 22 -4.92 1.51 -18.94
CA THR A 22 -4.38 0.76 -17.82
C THR A 22 -3.12 1.50 -17.38
N ALA A 23 -3.27 2.45 -16.46
CA ALA A 23 -2.14 3.16 -15.89
C ALA A 23 -1.18 2.13 -15.29
N ALA A 24 -0.03 1.92 -15.95
CA ALA A 24 1.08 1.21 -15.35
C ALA A 24 1.34 1.84 -13.98
N THR A 25 1.28 1.02 -12.93
CA THR A 25 1.51 1.47 -11.55
C THR A 25 2.94 2.00 -11.49
N ALA A 26 3.10 3.27 -11.16
CA ALA A 26 4.25 4.09 -11.57
C ALA A 26 5.65 3.61 -11.13
N HIS A 27 5.77 2.53 -10.34
CA HIS A 27 7.02 1.89 -9.93
C HIS A 27 6.92 0.38 -9.83
N ALA A 28 5.85 -0.25 -10.34
CA ALA A 28 5.70 -1.69 -10.20
C ALA A 28 6.93 -2.46 -10.68
N ASP A 29 7.33 -3.42 -9.87
CA ASP A 29 8.46 -4.33 -10.04
C ASP A 29 9.84 -3.64 -10.06
N LYS A 30 9.90 -2.35 -9.74
CA LYS A 30 11.17 -1.62 -9.58
C LYS A 30 11.75 -1.89 -8.19
N THR A 31 13.01 -2.31 -8.16
CA THR A 31 13.78 -2.51 -6.93
C THR A 31 14.88 -1.47 -6.82
N TYR A 32 15.06 -0.98 -5.60
CA TYR A 32 16.23 -0.20 -5.18
C TYR A 32 16.94 -0.94 -4.06
N SER A 33 18.23 -0.71 -3.93
CA SER A 33 19.06 -1.27 -2.86
C SER A 33 20.10 -0.26 -2.43
N GLY A 34 20.52 -0.36 -1.18
CA GLY A 34 21.55 0.49 -0.61
C GLY A 34 22.00 -0.04 0.75
N GLU A 35 22.82 0.75 1.42
CA GLU A 35 23.33 0.50 2.76
C GLU A 35 23.36 1.82 3.51
N GLY A 36 23.01 1.78 4.80
CA GLY A 36 22.94 2.95 5.65
C GLY A 36 21.85 3.95 5.24
N ASP A 37 21.97 5.16 5.79
CA ASP A 37 21.07 6.29 5.52
C ASP A 37 21.13 6.72 4.04
N GLN A 38 19.96 6.77 3.37
CA GLN A 38 19.87 7.18 1.97
C GLN A 38 18.54 7.85 1.62
N VAL A 39 18.58 8.69 0.57
CA VAL A 39 17.37 9.23 -0.07
C VAL A 39 17.26 8.70 -1.50
N VAL A 40 16.24 7.87 -1.75
CA VAL A 40 15.98 7.26 -3.05
C VAL A 40 14.93 8.06 -3.80
N ARG A 41 15.34 8.79 -4.84
CA ARG A 41 14.40 9.53 -5.71
C ARG A 41 13.64 8.57 -6.62
N ILE A 42 12.34 8.82 -6.75
CA ILE A 42 11.44 8.08 -7.62
C ILE A 42 10.62 9.06 -8.49
N ARG A 43 10.07 8.58 -9.61
CA ARG A 43 9.05 9.35 -10.36
C ARG A 43 7.87 9.65 -9.44
N ALA A 44 7.43 10.90 -9.40
CA ALA A 44 6.33 11.26 -8.51
C ALA A 44 5.03 10.50 -8.85
N THR A 45 4.31 10.03 -7.83
CA THR A 45 3.06 9.28 -8.00
C THR A 45 2.09 9.51 -6.84
N LYS A 46 0.80 9.57 -7.18
CA LYS A 46 -0.33 9.49 -6.24
C LYS A 46 -0.98 8.11 -6.24
N THR A 47 -0.55 7.21 -7.13
CA THR A 47 -1.12 5.87 -7.24
C THR A 47 -0.69 5.05 -6.03
N PRO A 48 -1.64 4.39 -5.33
CA PRO A 48 -1.34 3.45 -4.26
C PRO A 48 -0.53 2.26 -4.74
N GLY A 49 0.36 1.76 -3.89
CA GLY A 49 1.16 0.58 -4.17
C GLY A 49 1.70 -0.06 -2.91
N VAL A 50 2.36 -1.20 -3.08
CA VAL A 50 3.01 -1.92 -2.00
C VAL A 50 4.52 -1.78 -2.17
N ILE A 51 5.26 -1.66 -1.08
CA ILE A 51 6.72 -1.82 -1.11
C ILE A 51 7.06 -3.00 -0.22
N ARG A 52 7.87 -3.93 -0.73
CA ARG A 52 8.58 -4.90 0.10
C ARG A 52 9.91 -4.29 0.50
N PHE A 53 10.17 -4.21 1.79
CA PHE A 53 11.48 -3.85 2.30
C PHE A 53 12.20 -5.06 2.86
N THR A 54 13.52 -5.08 2.71
CA THR A 54 14.41 -5.89 3.54
C THR A 54 15.44 -4.99 4.20
N HIS A 55 15.92 -5.38 5.38
CA HIS A 55 17.05 -4.79 6.07
C HIS A 55 17.80 -5.88 6.84
N ASP A 56 19.14 -5.87 6.81
CA ASP A 56 19.97 -6.86 7.52
C ASP A 56 20.80 -6.26 8.67
N GLY A 57 20.60 -4.99 9.01
CA GLY A 57 21.24 -4.35 10.16
C GLY A 57 20.62 -4.73 11.51
N GLU A 58 21.21 -4.22 12.59
CA GLU A 58 20.84 -4.53 13.97
C GLU A 58 20.20 -3.33 14.70
N SER A 59 20.25 -2.15 14.10
CA SER A 59 19.74 -0.90 14.67
C SER A 59 18.48 -0.40 13.94
N ASN A 60 18.18 0.89 14.07
CA ASN A 60 16.98 1.52 13.52
C ASN A 60 16.87 1.28 12.01
N PHE A 61 15.76 0.70 11.58
CA PHE A 61 15.31 0.71 10.19
C PHE A 61 14.04 1.56 10.09
N ILE A 62 14.21 2.80 9.62
CA ILE A 62 13.13 3.79 9.55
C ILE A 62 12.98 4.23 8.11
N VAL A 63 11.75 4.15 7.59
CA VAL A 63 11.44 4.56 6.23
C VAL A 63 10.26 5.51 6.20
N HIS A 64 10.44 6.65 5.53
CA HIS A 64 9.39 7.60 5.23
C HIS A 64 9.29 7.85 3.73
N THR A 65 8.09 8.19 3.26
CA THR A 65 7.94 8.75 1.92
C THR A 65 8.10 10.27 1.96
N ILE A 66 8.73 10.83 0.94
CA ILE A 66 8.93 12.27 0.78
C ILE A 66 8.14 12.75 -0.43
N GLY A 67 7.34 13.81 -0.24
CA GLY A 67 6.58 14.43 -1.32
C GLY A 67 7.44 15.33 -2.20
N GLN A 68 6.88 15.81 -3.32
CA GLN A 68 7.59 16.66 -4.30
C GLN A 68 8.19 17.95 -3.72
N ARG A 69 7.66 18.44 -2.59
CA ARG A 69 8.14 19.64 -1.89
C ARG A 69 9.18 19.34 -0.81
N GLY A 70 9.70 18.12 -0.75
CA GLY A 70 10.71 17.71 0.22
C GLY A 70 10.19 17.47 1.65
N LYS A 71 8.86 17.44 1.84
CA LYS A 71 8.24 17.14 3.15
C LYS A 71 7.94 15.66 3.28
N VAL A 72 8.06 15.11 4.49
CA VAL A 72 7.54 13.78 4.84
C VAL A 72 6.05 13.73 4.51
N SER A 73 5.64 12.67 3.82
CA SER A 73 4.25 12.40 3.43
C SER A 73 3.65 11.26 4.25
N GLU A 74 4.36 10.13 4.39
CA GLU A 74 3.92 8.97 5.16
C GLU A 74 5.09 8.33 5.93
N TYR A 75 4.77 7.73 7.07
CA TYR A 75 5.66 6.88 7.85
C TYR A 75 5.37 5.43 7.48
N LEU A 76 6.37 4.72 6.94
CA LEU A 76 6.17 3.38 6.40
C LEU A 76 6.70 2.29 7.32
N VAL A 77 7.92 2.45 7.85
CA VAL A 77 8.58 1.45 8.71
C VAL A 77 9.27 2.19 9.86
N ASN A 78 9.21 1.61 11.06
CA ASN A 78 9.93 2.08 12.24
C ASN A 78 10.22 0.89 13.17
N GLU A 79 11.28 0.15 12.85
CA GLU A 79 11.65 -1.09 13.53
C GLU A 79 13.12 -1.04 13.97
N ILE A 80 13.49 -1.95 14.89
CA ILE A 80 14.88 -2.16 15.30
C ILE A 80 15.33 -3.52 14.80
N GLY A 81 16.48 -3.55 14.13
CA GLY A 81 17.12 -4.76 13.63
C GLY A 81 16.71 -5.15 12.22
N SER A 82 16.83 -6.44 11.95
CA SER A 82 16.53 -7.00 10.64
C SER A 82 15.05 -6.85 10.30
N TYR A 83 14.74 -6.56 9.05
CA TYR A 83 13.36 -6.38 8.58
C TYR A 83 13.10 -7.19 7.32
N ASP A 84 11.93 -7.83 7.24
CA ASP A 84 11.35 -8.36 5.99
C ASP A 84 9.84 -8.22 6.06
N GLY A 85 9.30 -7.25 5.33
CA GLY A 85 7.89 -6.89 5.43
C GLY A 85 7.37 -6.18 4.20
N THR A 86 6.04 -6.05 4.14
CA THR A 86 5.37 -5.30 3.07
C THR A 86 4.48 -4.23 3.66
N VAL A 87 4.59 -3.03 3.11
CA VAL A 87 3.84 -1.84 3.54
C VAL A 87 3.09 -1.21 2.38
N LEU A 88 1.97 -0.56 2.69
CA LEU A 88 1.14 0.17 1.73
C LEU A 88 1.59 1.63 1.73
N TYR A 89 1.84 2.20 0.55
CA TYR A 89 2.04 3.65 0.39
C TYR A 89 0.90 4.27 -0.41
N ASN A 90 0.66 5.57 -0.22
CA ASN A 90 -0.50 6.29 -0.75
C ASN A 90 -1.84 5.59 -0.38
N GLY A 91 -1.89 4.93 0.78
CA GLY A 91 -2.99 4.06 1.17
C GLY A 91 -4.24 4.79 1.70
N ASP A 92 -4.04 5.98 2.27
CA ASP A 92 -4.98 6.66 3.17
C ASP A 92 -5.28 8.12 2.77
N GLY A 93 -5.10 8.47 1.50
CA GLY A 93 -5.35 9.84 1.01
C GLY A 93 -4.14 10.77 1.12
N SER A 94 -2.96 10.19 1.30
CA SER A 94 -1.69 10.93 1.32
C SER A 94 -1.41 11.72 0.04
N THR A 95 -0.46 12.65 0.16
CA THR A 95 0.02 13.47 -0.95
C THR A 95 1.03 12.71 -1.79
N SER A 96 1.08 13.03 -3.09
CA SER A 96 2.03 12.42 -4.05
C SER A 96 3.43 12.24 -3.44
N ILE A 97 3.94 11.01 -3.49
CA ILE A 97 5.32 10.70 -3.10
C ILE A 97 6.27 10.90 -4.27
N ALA A 98 7.53 11.23 -3.99
CA ALA A 98 8.60 11.50 -4.95
C ALA A 98 9.97 10.97 -4.51
N ALA A 99 10.14 10.57 -3.25
CA ALA A 99 11.32 9.83 -2.79
C ALA A 99 10.97 8.94 -1.58
N LEU A 100 11.89 8.03 -1.25
CA LEU A 100 12.00 7.41 0.06
C LEU A 100 13.17 8.05 0.81
N GLU A 101 12.97 8.37 2.08
CA GLU A 101 14.05 8.63 3.04
C GLU A 101 14.18 7.39 3.92
N ILE A 102 15.40 6.84 3.97
CA ILE A 102 15.72 5.60 4.67
C ILE A 102 16.81 5.93 5.67
N LYS A 103 16.60 5.52 6.93
CA LYS A 103 17.62 5.47 7.98
C LYS A 103 17.87 4.03 8.35
N ALA A 104 19.13 3.62 8.32
CA ALA A 104 19.54 2.23 8.46
C ALA A 104 20.99 2.16 8.94
N ASP A 105 21.36 1.05 9.56
CA ASP A 105 22.76 0.69 9.85
C ASP A 105 23.28 -0.44 8.95
N GLY A 106 22.38 -1.16 8.26
CA GLY A 106 22.73 -2.26 7.36
C GLY A 106 22.30 -2.06 5.90
N ALA A 107 22.46 -3.12 5.12
CA ALA A 107 22.00 -3.19 3.75
C ALA A 107 20.48 -3.36 3.69
N TRP A 108 19.87 -2.73 2.70
CA TRP A 108 18.43 -2.76 2.51
C TRP A 108 18.02 -2.90 1.05
N THR A 109 16.82 -3.41 0.83
CA THR A 109 16.15 -3.39 -0.48
C THR A 109 14.75 -2.81 -0.37
N ALA A 110 14.29 -2.16 -1.43
CA ALA A 110 12.96 -1.59 -1.57
C ALA A 110 12.37 -1.99 -2.93
N THR A 111 11.50 -3.00 -2.95
CA THR A 111 10.82 -3.48 -4.16
C THR A 111 9.39 -2.96 -4.22
N PHE A 112 9.13 -2.05 -5.16
CA PHE A 112 7.80 -1.52 -5.42
C PHE A 112 6.96 -2.55 -6.19
N LYS A 113 5.69 -2.68 -5.81
CA LYS A 113 4.72 -3.60 -6.38
C LYS A 113 3.37 -2.90 -6.56
N PRO A 114 2.56 -3.31 -7.55
CA PRO A 114 1.17 -2.88 -7.59
C PRO A 114 0.41 -3.44 -6.38
N VAL A 115 -0.68 -2.78 -5.96
CA VAL A 115 -1.55 -3.33 -4.89
C VAL A 115 -2.09 -4.72 -5.27
N SER A 116 -2.30 -4.98 -6.56
CA SER A 116 -2.68 -6.32 -7.05
C SER A 116 -1.62 -7.39 -6.78
N GLY A 117 -0.36 -7.01 -6.54
CA GLY A 117 0.74 -7.89 -6.16
C GLY A 117 0.82 -8.20 -4.66
N ALA A 118 -0.05 -7.63 -3.82
CA ALA A 118 -0.12 -7.93 -2.39
C ALA A 118 -0.41 -9.42 -2.14
N ARG A 119 0.04 -9.93 -0.98
CA ARG A 119 -0.15 -11.34 -0.59
C ARG A 119 -1.65 -11.65 -0.49
N CYS A 120 -2.12 -12.74 -1.09
CA CYS A 120 -3.53 -13.07 -1.01
C CYS A 120 -3.91 -13.69 0.34
N TRP A 121 -4.87 -13.09 1.04
CA TRP A 121 -5.69 -13.74 2.05
C TRP A 121 -6.90 -14.41 1.39
N CYS A 122 -6.61 -15.46 0.62
CA CYS A 122 -7.59 -16.18 -0.19
C CYS A 122 -8.29 -17.30 0.61
N SER A 123 -7.68 -17.79 1.68
CA SER A 123 -8.21 -18.82 2.59
C SER A 123 -9.01 -18.22 3.75
N GLY A 124 -9.65 -19.07 4.56
CA GLY A 124 -10.31 -18.66 5.80
C GLY A 124 -9.31 -18.10 6.82
N THR A 125 -8.17 -18.76 6.98
CA THR A 125 -7.08 -18.36 7.88
C THR A 125 -5.80 -18.04 7.11
N ILE A 126 -5.11 -16.97 7.52
CA ILE A 126 -3.77 -16.60 7.07
C ILE A 126 -2.86 -16.39 8.28
N ARG A 127 -1.59 -16.78 8.14
CA ARG A 127 -0.55 -16.62 9.16
C ARG A 127 0.60 -15.82 8.59
N GLY A 128 1.26 -15.02 9.41
CA GLY A 128 2.43 -14.23 9.02
C GLY A 128 3.23 -13.79 10.25
N SER A 129 4.32 -13.10 9.98
CA SER A 129 5.12 -12.37 10.97
C SER A 129 5.44 -11.01 10.37
N GLY A 130 5.64 -10.02 11.22
CA GLY A 130 5.99 -8.68 10.78
C GLY A 130 4.84 -7.95 10.07
N ASP A 131 5.20 -6.83 9.46
CA ASP A 131 4.33 -6.01 8.62
C ASP A 131 3.92 -6.71 7.33
N GLN A 132 2.62 -6.72 7.03
CA GLN A 132 2.13 -7.25 5.76
C GLN A 132 0.94 -6.49 5.17
N VAL A 133 0.94 -6.40 3.84
CA VAL A 133 -0.23 -6.01 3.04
C VAL A 133 -0.89 -7.25 2.46
N LEU A 134 -2.16 -7.45 2.81
CA LEU A 134 -2.96 -8.60 2.44
C LEU A 134 -4.13 -8.17 1.54
N LYS A 135 -4.22 -8.73 0.33
CA LYS A 135 -5.40 -8.57 -0.55
C LYS A 135 -6.41 -9.66 -0.31
N LEU A 136 -7.68 -9.33 -0.47
CA LEU A 136 -8.78 -10.27 -0.38
C LEU A 136 -9.91 -9.86 -1.33
N SER A 137 -10.71 -10.85 -1.75
CA SER A 137 -11.98 -10.55 -2.43
C SER A 137 -12.84 -9.67 -1.51
N PRO A 138 -13.46 -8.59 -2.04
CA PRO A 138 -14.26 -7.68 -1.24
C PRO A 138 -15.29 -8.42 -0.39
N THR A 139 -15.25 -8.16 0.92
CA THR A 139 -16.19 -8.79 1.86
C THR A 139 -17.62 -8.38 1.57
N ARG A 140 -18.57 -9.27 1.86
CA ARG A 140 -20.00 -9.05 1.68
C ARG A 140 -20.76 -9.48 2.94
N GLY A 141 -21.76 -8.68 3.31
CA GLY A 141 -22.59 -8.94 4.49
C GLY A 141 -21.84 -8.81 5.81
N LEU A 142 -22.47 -9.29 6.88
CA LEU A 142 -21.84 -9.33 8.20
C LEU A 142 -20.66 -10.31 8.19
N ARG A 143 -19.46 -9.77 8.35
CA ARG A 143 -18.21 -10.54 8.45
C ARG A 143 -17.47 -10.17 9.72
N THR A 144 -16.74 -11.15 10.23
CA THR A 144 -15.89 -10.98 11.41
C THR A 144 -14.50 -11.49 11.14
N MET A 145 -13.53 -10.92 11.84
CA MET A 145 -12.15 -11.37 11.85
C MET A 145 -11.75 -11.73 13.27
N SER A 146 -11.35 -12.98 13.49
CA SER A 146 -10.61 -13.38 14.68
C SER A 146 -9.12 -13.20 14.42
N ALA A 147 -8.38 -12.69 15.39
CA ALA A 147 -6.95 -12.52 15.30
C ALA A 147 -6.25 -13.05 16.56
N SER A 148 -5.05 -13.58 16.36
CA SER A 148 -4.10 -13.88 17.43
C SER A 148 -2.74 -13.33 17.05
N TYR A 149 -2.02 -12.74 17.99
CA TYR A 149 -0.70 -12.19 17.79
C TYR A 149 0.18 -12.47 19.01
N ASN A 150 1.43 -12.82 18.74
CA ASN A 150 2.47 -13.09 19.71
C ASN A 150 3.71 -12.26 19.36
N GLY A 151 3.72 -11.03 19.86
CA GLY A 151 4.85 -10.10 19.85
C GLY A 151 4.73 -9.16 21.04
N GLU A 152 5.61 -8.17 21.12
CA GLU A 152 5.75 -7.28 22.28
C GLU A 152 5.38 -5.84 21.95
N SER A 153 5.40 -5.47 20.67
CA SER A 153 5.14 -4.12 20.18
C SER A 153 3.69 -3.93 19.69
N ASN A 154 3.47 -2.89 18.89
CA ASN A 154 2.17 -2.59 18.29
C ASN A 154 1.67 -3.76 17.43
N PHE A 155 0.40 -4.12 17.62
CA PHE A 155 -0.37 -4.95 16.71
C PHE A 155 -1.52 -4.11 16.15
N ILE A 156 -1.24 -3.49 15.01
CA ILE A 156 -2.20 -2.62 14.33
C ILE A 156 -2.71 -3.33 13.09
N VAL A 157 -4.04 -3.47 13.00
CA VAL A 157 -4.69 -4.02 11.81
C VAL A 157 -5.67 -3.02 11.26
N HIS A 158 -5.48 -2.66 9.99
CA HIS A 158 -6.38 -1.78 9.26
C HIS A 158 -7.12 -2.53 8.14
N GLY A 159 -8.39 -2.18 7.92
CA GLY A 159 -9.20 -2.68 6.82
C GLY A 159 -9.51 -1.57 5.81
N HIS A 160 -9.14 -1.74 4.55
CA HIS A 160 -9.45 -0.79 3.49
C HIS A 160 -10.61 -1.28 2.63
N THR A 161 -11.71 -0.53 2.65
CA THR A 161 -12.88 -0.74 1.77
C THR A 161 -12.71 -0.03 0.43
N ARG A 162 -11.94 1.06 0.42
CA ARG A 162 -11.49 1.84 -0.75
C ARG A 162 -10.01 2.16 -0.57
N ILE A 163 -9.19 1.83 -1.58
CA ILE A 163 -7.75 2.15 -1.57
C ILE A 163 -7.60 3.66 -1.88
N GLY A 164 -6.70 4.35 -1.16
CA GLY A 164 -6.56 5.81 -1.24
C GLY A 164 -7.65 6.56 -0.46
N GLY A 165 -8.31 5.89 0.48
CA GLY A 165 -9.22 6.48 1.46
C GLY A 165 -8.84 6.04 2.85
N TYR A 166 -9.34 6.74 3.86
CA TYR A 166 -9.05 6.40 5.26
C TYR A 166 -9.40 4.94 5.57
N PRO A 167 -8.49 4.19 6.22
CA PRO A 167 -8.77 2.83 6.64
C PRO A 167 -9.78 2.78 7.79
N ASN A 168 -10.32 1.59 8.01
CA ASN A 168 -10.99 1.25 9.26
C ASN A 168 -9.95 0.71 10.24
N HIS A 169 -9.89 1.27 11.45
CA HIS A 169 -9.06 0.74 12.53
C HIS A 169 -9.73 -0.50 13.13
N LEU A 170 -9.18 -1.68 12.85
CA LEU A 170 -9.77 -2.94 13.30
C LEU A 170 -9.19 -3.37 14.64
N ILE A 171 -7.86 -3.24 14.80
CA ILE A 171 -7.13 -3.60 16.02
C ILE A 171 -6.02 -2.56 16.20
N ASN A 172 -5.78 -2.13 17.44
CA ASN A 172 -4.67 -1.30 17.85
C ASN A 172 -4.33 -1.64 19.30
N GLU A 173 -3.38 -2.55 19.49
CA GLU A 173 -3.03 -3.11 20.79
C GLU A 173 -1.50 -3.16 20.92
N ILE A 174 -1.00 -3.24 22.15
CA ILE A 174 0.43 -3.42 22.43
C ILE A 174 0.62 -4.78 23.06
N GLY A 175 1.56 -5.56 22.52
CA GLY A 175 1.88 -6.90 22.98
C GLY A 175 0.85 -7.94 22.55
N ARG A 176 0.90 -9.12 23.19
CA ARG A 176 0.08 -10.29 22.82
C ARG A 176 -1.40 -9.95 22.71
N TYR A 177 -2.02 -10.41 21.63
CA TYR A 177 -3.44 -10.20 21.37
C TYR A 177 -4.16 -11.49 21.00
N ARG A 178 -5.42 -11.61 21.47
CA ARG A 178 -6.38 -12.59 20.98
C ARG A 178 -7.78 -11.99 21.05
N GLY A 179 -8.43 -11.85 19.91
CA GLY A 179 -9.76 -11.23 19.88
C GLY A 179 -10.51 -11.46 18.58
N LYS A 180 -11.71 -10.88 18.52
CA LYS A 180 -12.61 -10.95 17.37
C LYS A 180 -13.22 -9.58 17.15
N VAL A 181 -13.13 -9.09 15.92
CA VAL A 181 -13.60 -7.76 15.52
C VAL A 181 -14.49 -7.85 14.29
N LEU A 182 -15.25 -6.79 14.03
CA LEU A 182 -15.99 -6.65 12.77
C LEU A 182 -15.01 -6.50 11.61
N LEU A 183 -15.31 -7.15 10.49
CA LEU A 183 -14.61 -6.93 9.23
C LEU A 183 -15.56 -6.20 8.29
N PRO A 184 -15.42 -4.88 8.09
CA PRO A 184 -16.38 -4.07 7.35
C PRO A 184 -16.69 -4.63 5.97
N THR A 185 -17.94 -4.48 5.51
CA THR A 185 -18.35 -4.85 4.15
C THR A 185 -17.55 -4.04 3.12
N GLY A 186 -17.13 -4.71 2.04
CA GLY A 186 -16.31 -4.12 0.99
C GLY A 186 -14.80 -4.08 1.28
N THR A 187 -14.36 -4.59 2.44
CA THR A 187 -12.93 -4.71 2.77
C THR A 187 -12.23 -5.56 1.72
N ARG A 188 -11.22 -5.01 1.06
CA ARG A 188 -10.49 -5.63 -0.07
C ARG A 188 -8.98 -5.65 0.11
N LEU A 189 -8.50 -4.92 1.10
CA LEU A 189 -7.11 -4.91 1.54
C LEU A 189 -7.09 -4.84 3.07
N VAL A 190 -6.15 -5.53 3.68
CA VAL A 190 -5.84 -5.46 5.11
C VAL A 190 -4.35 -5.18 5.25
N THR A 191 -3.98 -4.21 6.09
CA THR A 191 -2.58 -4.02 6.49
C THR A 191 -2.43 -4.48 7.93
N VAL A 192 -1.32 -5.16 8.20
CA VAL A 192 -0.88 -5.54 9.54
C VAL A 192 0.42 -4.81 9.79
N ASN A 193 0.52 -4.09 10.91
CA ASN A 193 1.78 -3.63 11.47
C ASN A 193 2.04 -4.40 12.77
N ALA A 194 3.18 -5.07 12.84
CA ALA A 194 3.54 -6.02 13.89
C ALA A 194 5.04 -6.32 13.89
N ASP A 195 5.60 -6.68 15.04
CA ASP A 195 7.00 -7.17 15.19
C ASP A 195 7.10 -8.71 15.27
N GLY A 196 5.96 -9.40 15.29
CA GLY A 196 5.87 -10.79 15.72
C GLY A 196 4.86 -11.62 14.96
N ASN A 197 4.71 -12.88 15.35
CA ASN A 197 3.85 -13.84 14.67
C ASN A 197 2.37 -13.54 14.90
N TRP A 198 1.58 -13.57 13.84
CA TRP A 198 0.13 -13.40 13.90
C TRP A 198 -0.63 -14.39 13.02
N ALA A 199 -1.91 -14.57 13.34
CA ALA A 199 -2.87 -15.31 12.53
C ALA A 199 -4.19 -14.54 12.47
N LEU A 200 -4.74 -14.38 11.27
CA LEU A 200 -6.04 -13.78 11.03
C LEU A 200 -6.98 -14.82 10.43
N THR A 201 -8.20 -14.93 10.97
CA THR A 201 -9.24 -15.84 10.48
C THR A 201 -10.52 -15.06 10.22
N ARG A 202 -11.01 -15.10 8.98
CA ARG A 202 -12.25 -14.42 8.57
C ARG A 202 -13.40 -15.41 8.45
N ARG A 203 -14.60 -14.98 8.87
CA ARG A 203 -15.86 -15.69 8.70
C ARG A 203 -16.93 -14.78 8.12
#